data_AF-H8Z4W8-F1
#
_entry.id   AF-H8Z4W8-F1
#
_cell.length_a   1.000
_cell.length_b   1.000
_cell.length_c   1.000
_cell.angle_alpha   90.00
_cell.angle_beta   90.00
_cell.angle_gamma   90.00
#
_symmetry.space_group_name_H-M   'P 1'
#
loop_
_entity.id
_entity.type
_entity.pdbx_description
1 polymer ?
#
loop_
_entity_poly.entity_id
_entity_poly.type
_entity_poly.pdbx_seq_one_letter_code
_entity_poly.pdbx_strand_id
1 'polypeptide(L)' 'MKLYVCGQAIVDSGYYYQNVRDDIGVALGALAAEIELGAQGYTVMKL' A
#
# COMPACT_ATOMS: atom_id res chain seq x y z
N MET A 1 -7.79 1.52 11.57
CA MET A 1 -6.56 1.01 10.95
C MET A 1 -6.93 0.52 9.56
N LYS A 2 -6.28 1.02 8.49
CA LYS A 2 -6.48 0.55 7.12
C LYS A 2 -5.18 -0.07 6.63
N LEU A 3 -5.24 -1.27 6.05
CA LEU A 3 -4.10 -1.96 5.49
C LEU A 3 -3.96 -1.59 4.02
N TYR A 4 -2.72 -1.31 3.62
CA TYR A 4 -2.36 -1.04 2.24
C TYR A 4 -1.23 -1.96 1.82
N VAL A 5 -1.29 -2.42 0.57
CA VAL A 5 -0.22 -3.19 -0.05
C VAL A 5 0.36 -2.41 -1.23
N CYS A 6 1.67 -2.55 -1.44
CA CYS A 6 2.37 -1.94 -2.56
C CYS A 6 2.01 -2.66 -3.86
N GLY A 7 1.43 -1.95 -4.82
CA GLY A 7 1.05 -2.47 -6.14
C GLY A 7 2.24 -3.03 -6.91
N GLN A 8 3.39 -2.36 -6.86
CA GLN A 8 4.62 -2.87 -7.47
C GLN A 8 5.05 -4.21 -6.84
N ALA A 9 4.97 -4.34 -5.52
CA ALA A 9 5.34 -5.58 -4.83
C ALA A 9 4.42 -6.75 -5.18
N ILE A 10 3.13 -6.49 -5.47
CA ILE A 10 2.19 -7.50 -5.96
C ILE A 10 2.67 -8.05 -7.31
N VAL A 11 3.00 -7.16 -8.25
CA VAL A 11 3.47 -7.54 -9.59
C VAL A 11 4.80 -8.28 -9.52
N ASP A 12 5.76 -7.77 -8.74
CA ASP A 12 7.09 -8.38 -8.59
C ASP A 12 7.03 -9.77 -7.95
N SER A 13 6.03 -10.00 -7.10
CA SER A 13 5.79 -11.29 -6.44
C SER A 13 4.99 -12.27 -7.31
N GLY A 14 4.62 -11.89 -8.54
CA GLY A 14 3.83 -12.72 -9.45
C GLY A 14 2.36 -12.86 -9.06
N TYR A 15 1.86 -12.00 -8.16
CA TYR A 15 0.44 -11.93 -7.80
C TYR A 15 -0.30 -10.92 -8.67
N TYR A 16 -1.63 -10.99 -8.63
CA TYR A 16 -2.51 -10.06 -9.30
C TYR A 16 -3.35 -9.29 -8.28
N TYR A 17 -3.84 -8.11 -8.66
CA TYR A 17 -4.68 -7.27 -7.79
C TYR A 17 -5.93 -8.00 -7.26
N GLN A 18 -6.47 -8.94 -8.04
CA GLN A 18 -7.58 -9.82 -7.66
C GLN A 18 -7.26 -10.84 -6.54
N ASN A 19 -5.98 -11.02 -6.19
CA ASN A 19 -5.56 -11.82 -5.04
C ASN A 19 -5.52 -11.01 -3.73
N VAL A 20 -5.68 -9.68 -3.81
CA VAL A 20 -5.75 -8.81 -2.64
C VAL A 20 -7.17 -8.88 -2.08
N ARG A 21 -7.30 -9.04 -0.77
CA ARG A 21 -8.61 -8.99 -0.12
C ARG A 21 -9.26 -7.62 -0.32
N ASP A 22 -10.57 -7.60 -0.50
CA ASP A 22 -11.34 -6.37 -0.77
C ASP A 22 -11.25 -5.31 0.36
N ASP A 23 -10.87 -5.71 1.57
CA ASP A 23 -10.66 -4.80 2.71
C ASP A 23 -9.24 -4.20 2.78
N ILE A 24 -8.35 -4.59 1.86
CA ILE A 24 -6.98 -4.08 1.74
C ILE A 24 -6.89 -3.15 0.53
N GLY A 25 -6.46 -1.91 0.78
CA GLY A 25 -6.20 -0.95 -0.29
C GLY A 25 -4.92 -1.31 -1.05
N VAL A 26 -4.88 -0.99 -2.34
CA VAL A 26 -3.65 -1.10 -3.13
C VAL A 26 -3.13 0.30 -3.44
N ALA A 27 -1.89 0.58 -3.05
CA ALA A 27 -1.21 1.83 -3.37
C ALA A 27 -0.30 1.64 -4.59
N LEU A 28 -0.11 2.69 -5.40
CA LEU A 28 0.80 2.67 -6.56
C LEU A 28 2.23 2.24 -6.19
N GLY A 29 2.67 2.57 -4.97
CA GLY A 29 3.94 2.12 -4.41
C GLY A 29 4.04 2.43 -2.92
N ALA A 30 4.94 1.74 -2.20
CA ALA A 30 5.16 1.97 -0.77
C ALA A 30 5.60 3.41 -0.48
N LEU A 31 6.56 3.94 -1.26
CA LEU A 31 7.06 5.30 -1.10
C LEU A 31 6.00 6.36 -1.40
N ALA A 32 5.20 6.17 -2.45
CA ALA A 32 4.13 7.09 -2.81
C ALA A 32 3.06 7.14 -1.70
N ALA A 33 2.71 5.98 -1.13
CA ALA A 33 1.78 5.89 -0.01
C ALA A 33 2.31 6.60 1.25
N GLU A 34 3.60 6.45 1.57
CA GLU A 34 4.22 7.15 2.70
C GLU A 34 4.10 8.67 2.55
N ILE A 35 4.40 9.20 1.36
CA ILE A 35 4.32 10.63 1.07
C ILE A 35 2.87 11.13 1.16
N GLU A 36 1.93 10.41 0.55
CA GLU A 36 0.52 10.79 0.53
C GLU A 36 -0.10 10.76 1.94
N LEU A 37 0.17 9.71 2.72
CA LEU A 37 -0.31 9.59 4.10
C LEU A 37 0.34 10.64 5.01
N GLY A 38 1.63 10.93 4.82
CA GLY A 38 2.30 12.03 5.51
C GLY A 38 1.67 13.39 5.19
N ALA A 39 1.35 13.64 3.92
CA ALA A 39 0.67 14.88 3.48
C ALA A 39 -0.75 15.02 4.05
N GLN A 40 -1.44 13.90 4.32
CA GLN A 40 -2.74 13.87 4.98
C GLN A 40 -2.66 14.00 6.52
N GLY A 41 -1.45 14.16 7.08
CA GLY A 41 -1.23 14.35 8.51
C GLY A 41 -1.15 13.06 9.33
N TYR A 42 -1.02 11.90 8.67
CA TYR A 42 -0.81 10.64 9.37
C TYR A 42 0.65 10.48 9.79
N THR A 43 0.87 9.95 10.99
CA THR A 43 2.20 9.51 11.42
C THR A 43 2.53 8.16 10.79
N VAL A 44 3.62 8.11 10.02
CA VAL A 44 4.13 6.87 9.43
C VAL A 44 5.07 6.20 10.44
N MET A 45 4.80 4.93 10.76
CA MET A 45 5.66 4.09 11.57
C MET A 45 6.25 2.97 10.72
N LYS A 46 7.56 2.71 10.85
CA LYS A 46 8.27 1.62 10.17
C LYS A 46 8.47 0.48 11.16
N LEU A 47 8.09 -0.73 10.75
CA LEU A 47 8.19 -1.98 11.53
C LEU A 47 9.37 -2.81 11.06
#